data_AF-A0A8H8M8R1-F1
#
_entry.id   AF-A0A8H8M8R1-F1
#
_cell.length_a   1.000
_cell.length_b   1.000
_cell.length_c   1.000
_cell.angle_alpha   90.00
_cell.angle_beta   90.00
_cell.angle_gamma   90.00
#
_symmetry.space_group_name_H-M   'P 1'
#
loop_
_entity.id
_entity.type
_entity.pdbx_description
1 polymer ?
#
loop_
_entity_poly.entity_id
_entity_poly.type
_entity_poly.pdbx_seq_one_letter_code
_entity_poly.pdbx_strand_id
1 'polypeptide(L)'
;MAFDSWPWGHDLMEPYQNTVEDVCKTEFMVRFGRPLFWSRYEAGDRDVRKCIVSFARKKFAGSEGDALTNHSELAVLMFRIGLSLDKTRREVHEQEVHLVKAHMITAYTIPDHREYIHVGASSEPILAEAAARLMDINNTWDTLLYKLFRLHNRKILNVEQGKLLARLLLTKAHDWAVRSKAEHVIRPRWFTKSIPLADFLEPLVGKENKNKIMDAKPDNMPDGPTLATNGLGQAILNFTHWAKAEDDCSLTDDGAWIALTRCMAWQCCDEGPQVDIVTPLMLPMEGAKLGPCTVSAIFWQIKTRSPPDHISPEAVNSRPYLTIVLDFTGSDSNLDKLKPVVSISSSKLIPGRNSLHETTHPRYAVSISGCTHEAFPELIAAEEEHKYSSLLKPRNCTTDHGRQDLDSLEIITQQKPLWGSADGELPSSFSQCGTGPSRLYCP
;
A
#
# COMPACT_ATOMS: atom_id res chain seq x y z
N MET A 1 -22.09 17.03 -5.40
CA MET A 1 -21.11 17.30 -6.47
C MET A 1 -19.87 16.51 -6.12
N ALA A 2 -19.39 15.65 -7.01
CA ALA A 2 -18.16 14.90 -6.75
C ALA A 2 -16.99 15.89 -6.60
N PHE A 3 -15.99 15.52 -5.81
CA PHE A 3 -14.84 16.38 -5.48
C PHE A 3 -13.99 16.81 -6.70
N ASP A 4 -14.28 16.27 -7.89
CA ASP A 4 -13.53 16.53 -9.12
C ASP A 4 -14.44 16.93 -10.30
N SER A 5 -15.73 17.22 -10.03
CA SER A 5 -16.68 17.67 -11.05
C SER A 5 -17.01 19.15 -10.85
N TRP A 6 -16.64 19.98 -11.83
CA TRP A 6 -16.84 21.43 -11.78
C TRP A 6 -18.16 21.82 -12.47
N PRO A 7 -18.88 22.85 -11.98
CA PRO A 7 -20.18 23.27 -12.54
C PRO A 7 -20.14 23.70 -14.02
N TRP A 8 -18.96 23.94 -14.58
CA TRP A 8 -18.75 24.45 -15.93
C TRP A 8 -18.59 23.35 -17.00
N GLY A 9 -18.76 22.07 -16.64
CA GLY A 9 -18.94 20.98 -17.60
C GLY A 9 -17.69 20.45 -18.31
N HIS A 10 -16.49 20.85 -17.90
CA HIS A 10 -15.26 20.20 -18.34
C HIS A 10 -14.80 19.19 -17.28
N ASP A 11 -14.53 17.96 -17.72
CA ASP A 11 -13.93 16.95 -16.85
C ASP A 11 -12.51 17.41 -16.48
N LEU A 12 -12.19 17.36 -15.18
CA LEU A 12 -10.85 17.72 -14.70
C LEU A 12 -9.78 16.78 -15.26
N MET A 13 -10.18 15.57 -15.65
CA MET A 13 -9.33 14.52 -16.18
C MET A 13 -9.80 14.12 -17.56
N GLU A 14 -9.03 14.50 -18.57
CA GLU A 14 -9.15 13.97 -19.92
C GLU A 14 -7.85 13.23 -20.29
N PRO A 15 -7.95 12.08 -20.97
CA PRO A 15 -6.77 11.34 -21.38
C PRO A 15 -5.93 12.14 -22.37
N TYR A 16 -4.63 11.96 -22.30
CA TYR A 16 -3.63 12.57 -23.18
C TYR A 16 -3.60 14.11 -23.13
N GLN A 17 -3.95 14.73 -21.99
CA GLN A 17 -3.81 16.18 -21.80
C GLN A 17 -2.53 16.59 -21.07
N ASN A 18 -2.17 15.88 -20.00
CA ASN A 18 -1.10 16.25 -19.06
C ASN A 18 0.00 15.19 -19.03
N THR A 19 1.26 15.58 -18.79
CA THR A 19 2.34 14.63 -18.47
C THR A 19 2.33 14.28 -16.97
N VAL A 20 3.17 13.33 -16.55
CA VAL A 20 3.34 13.00 -15.12
C VAL A 20 3.90 14.22 -14.35
N GLU A 21 4.76 15.01 -14.97
CA GLU A 21 5.34 16.21 -14.37
C GLU A 21 4.30 17.30 -14.18
N ASP A 22 3.36 17.45 -15.13
CA ASP A 22 2.27 18.43 -15.03
C ASP A 22 1.38 18.14 -13.81
N VAL A 23 1.02 16.87 -13.60
CA VAL A 23 0.13 16.49 -12.49
C VAL A 23 0.79 16.56 -11.13
N CYS A 24 2.13 16.57 -11.08
CA CYS A 24 2.91 16.83 -9.87
C CYS A 24 2.94 18.32 -9.45
N LYS A 25 2.51 19.24 -10.32
CA LYS A 25 2.53 20.69 -10.02
C LYS A 25 1.40 21.07 -9.06
N THR A 26 1.69 22.02 -8.18
CA THR A 26 0.71 22.57 -7.23
C THR A 26 -0.58 23.03 -7.90
N GLU A 27 -0.48 23.73 -9.03
CA GLU A 27 -1.60 24.30 -9.78
C GLU A 27 -2.57 23.25 -10.33
N PHE A 28 -2.08 22.01 -10.52
CA PHE A 28 -2.87 20.86 -10.91
C PHE A 28 -3.46 20.18 -9.67
N MET A 29 -2.63 19.87 -8.67
CA MET A 29 -3.05 19.19 -7.44
C MET A 29 -4.19 19.89 -6.69
N VAL A 30 -4.21 21.23 -6.66
CA VAL A 30 -5.24 22.00 -5.94
C VAL A 30 -6.64 21.85 -6.52
N ARG A 31 -6.78 21.32 -7.74
CA ARG A 31 -8.05 21.14 -8.45
C ARG A 31 -8.83 19.91 -8.00
N PHE A 32 -8.20 18.97 -7.30
CA PHE A 32 -8.85 17.78 -6.78
C PHE A 32 -9.26 17.99 -5.32
N GLY A 33 -10.45 17.52 -4.96
CA GLY A 33 -10.89 17.58 -3.58
C GLY A 33 -11.66 18.84 -3.23
N ARG A 34 -11.43 19.33 -2.02
CA ARG A 34 -12.20 20.43 -1.46
C ARG A 34 -11.97 21.73 -2.25
N PRO A 35 -13.04 22.45 -2.65
CA PRO A 35 -12.93 23.74 -3.36
C PRO A 35 -12.11 24.80 -2.63
N LEU A 36 -11.91 24.65 -1.31
CA LEU A 36 -11.05 25.50 -0.48
C LEU A 36 -9.67 25.75 -1.10
N PHE A 37 -9.03 24.72 -1.66
CA PHE A 37 -7.66 24.85 -2.17
C PHE A 37 -7.62 25.52 -3.54
N TRP A 38 -8.43 25.04 -4.47
CA TRP A 38 -8.53 25.62 -5.81
C TRP A 38 -8.96 27.09 -5.78
N SER A 39 -10.09 27.39 -5.15
CA SER A 39 -10.64 28.76 -5.15
C SER A 39 -9.66 29.77 -4.55
N ARG A 40 -8.95 29.36 -3.49
CA ARG A 40 -7.89 30.16 -2.87
C ARG A 40 -6.67 30.32 -3.78
N TYR A 41 -6.29 29.27 -4.51
CA TYR A 41 -5.16 29.33 -5.44
C TYR A 41 -5.47 30.23 -6.65
N GLU A 42 -6.65 30.06 -7.25
CA GLU A 42 -7.10 30.78 -8.44
C GLU A 42 -7.25 32.28 -8.16
N ALA A 43 -8.02 32.64 -7.13
CA ALA A 43 -8.25 34.03 -6.73
C ALA A 43 -7.07 34.65 -5.97
N GLY A 44 -6.10 33.83 -5.54
CA GLY A 44 -4.95 34.25 -4.77
C GLY A 44 -3.87 34.94 -5.62
N ASP A 45 -3.16 35.88 -5.01
CA ASP A 45 -1.96 36.48 -5.59
C ASP A 45 -0.77 35.47 -5.60
N ARG A 46 0.40 35.97 -6.02
CA ARG A 46 1.63 35.17 -6.09
C ARG A 46 2.00 34.53 -4.75
N ASP A 47 1.79 35.22 -3.63
CA ASP A 47 2.20 34.74 -2.31
C ASP A 47 1.22 33.70 -1.79
N VAL A 48 -0.08 33.89 -2.02
CA VAL A 48 -1.09 32.86 -1.74
C VAL A 48 -0.82 31.58 -2.53
N ARG A 49 -0.54 31.69 -3.82
CA ARG A 49 -0.23 30.54 -4.70
C ARG A 49 1.03 29.80 -4.26
N LYS A 50 2.10 30.53 -3.91
CA LYS A 50 3.35 29.94 -3.39
C LYS A 50 3.14 29.25 -2.04
N CYS A 51 2.29 29.80 -1.18
CA CYS A 51 2.09 29.32 0.18
C CYS A 51 0.96 28.28 0.33
N ILE A 52 0.29 27.87 -0.75
CA ILE A 52 -0.90 27.02 -0.66
C ILE A 52 -0.62 25.65 -0.01
N VAL A 53 0.55 25.06 -0.24
CA VAL A 53 0.95 23.80 0.43
C VAL A 53 1.19 24.04 1.92
N SER A 54 1.82 25.17 2.29
CA SER A 54 2.01 25.55 3.70
C SER A 54 0.66 25.79 4.40
N PHE A 55 -0.29 26.41 3.70
CA PHE A 55 -1.66 26.54 4.17
C PHE A 55 -2.34 25.19 4.39
N ALA A 56 -2.18 24.25 3.46
CA ALA A 56 -2.67 22.88 3.62
C ALA A 56 -2.06 22.19 4.85
N ARG A 57 -0.75 22.32 5.08
CA ARG A 57 -0.09 21.77 6.29
C ARG A 57 -0.66 22.36 7.58
N LYS A 58 -0.85 23.68 7.67
CA LYS A 58 -1.46 24.32 8.84
C LYS A 58 -2.87 23.79 9.12
N LYS A 59 -3.69 23.64 8.06
CA LYS A 59 -5.02 23.03 8.17
C LYS A 59 -4.96 21.59 8.66
N PHE A 60 -3.93 20.85 8.26
CA PHE A 60 -3.71 19.47 8.66
C PHE A 60 -3.22 19.35 10.12
N ALA A 61 -2.24 20.16 10.51
CA ALA A 61 -1.68 20.21 11.86
C ALA A 61 -2.69 20.71 12.89
N GLY A 62 -3.68 21.51 12.47
CA GLY A 62 -4.67 22.12 13.36
C GLY A 62 -4.09 23.24 14.22
N SER A 63 -2.92 23.78 13.85
CA SER A 63 -2.23 24.86 14.54
C SER A 63 -1.46 25.76 13.56
N GLU A 64 -0.91 26.88 14.05
CA GLU A 64 -0.08 27.77 13.22
C GLU A 64 1.30 27.18 12.88
N GLY A 65 1.73 26.14 13.61
CA GLY A 65 3.02 25.46 13.41
C GLY A 65 2.90 24.13 12.66
N ASP A 66 4.07 23.59 12.27
CA ASP A 66 4.19 22.29 11.60
C ASP A 66 4.32 21.10 12.60
N ALA A 67 4.25 21.37 13.91
CA ALA A 67 4.36 20.33 14.94
C ALA A 67 3.12 19.44 14.97
N LEU A 68 3.33 18.12 14.96
CA LEU A 68 2.23 17.15 15.00
C LEU A 68 1.84 16.76 16.44
N THR A 69 0.56 16.92 16.76
CA THR A 69 -0.11 16.23 17.87
C THR A 69 -0.44 14.78 17.51
N ASN A 70 -0.85 13.97 18.49
CA ASN A 70 -1.31 12.60 18.24
C ASN A 70 -2.46 12.52 17.22
N HIS A 71 -3.40 13.48 17.23
CA HIS A 71 -4.53 13.48 16.28
C HIS A 71 -4.09 13.91 14.88
N SER A 72 -3.33 14.99 14.74
CA SER A 72 -2.83 15.41 13.43
C SER A 72 -1.92 14.36 12.80
N GLU A 73 -1.14 13.65 13.61
CA GLU A 73 -0.33 12.55 13.12
C GLU A 73 -1.19 11.37 12.67
N LEU A 74 -2.22 11.00 13.43
CA LEU A 74 -3.17 9.97 13.00
C LEU A 74 -3.81 10.32 11.65
N ALA A 75 -4.24 11.57 11.47
CA ALA A 75 -4.75 12.04 10.19
C ALA A 75 -3.69 11.92 9.06
N VAL A 76 -2.42 12.25 9.35
CA VAL A 76 -1.33 12.18 8.36
C VAL A 76 -1.13 10.74 7.90
N LEU A 77 -1.22 9.78 8.82
CA LEU A 77 -1.13 8.35 8.52
C LEU A 77 -2.36 7.83 7.75
N MET A 78 -3.55 8.33 8.05
CA MET A 78 -4.75 8.01 7.27
C MET A 78 -4.57 8.38 5.79
N PHE A 79 -3.92 9.51 5.48
CA PHE A 79 -3.57 9.87 4.10
C PHE A 79 -2.41 9.02 3.55
N ARG A 80 -1.26 9.00 4.24
CA ARG A 80 -0.01 8.48 3.67
C ARG A 80 0.06 6.97 3.55
N ILE A 81 -0.60 6.24 4.43
CA ILE A 81 -0.60 4.76 4.44
C ILE A 81 -2.01 4.16 4.43
N GLY A 82 -3.06 4.98 4.23
CA GLY A 82 -4.45 4.53 4.13
C GLY A 82 -4.98 3.86 5.40
N LEU A 83 -4.58 4.35 6.58
CA LEU A 83 -5.00 3.79 7.86
C LEU A 83 -6.53 3.87 8.05
N SER A 84 -7.13 2.79 8.56
CA SER A 84 -8.56 2.73 8.91
C SER A 84 -8.75 2.35 10.38
N LEU A 85 -9.73 2.96 11.03
CA LEU A 85 -10.00 2.79 12.46
C LEU A 85 -11.19 1.86 12.71
N ASP A 86 -11.18 1.18 13.85
CA ASP A 86 -12.22 0.27 14.30
C ASP A 86 -13.37 1.02 14.96
N LYS A 87 -14.44 1.21 14.18
CA LYS A 87 -15.66 1.94 14.57
C LYS A 87 -16.44 1.25 15.68
N THR A 88 -16.15 -0.02 16.00
CA THR A 88 -16.79 -0.70 17.15
C THR A 88 -16.30 -0.13 18.49
N ARG A 89 -15.24 0.66 18.48
CA ARG A 89 -14.62 1.24 19.67
C ARG A 89 -15.16 2.65 19.92
N ARG A 90 -15.73 2.87 21.11
CA ARG A 90 -16.18 4.21 21.54
C ARG A 90 -15.08 5.28 21.47
N GLU A 91 -13.85 4.93 21.84
CA GLU A 91 -12.70 5.82 21.73
C GLU A 91 -12.45 6.29 20.29
N VAL A 92 -12.67 5.41 19.30
CA VAL A 92 -12.46 5.74 17.89
C VAL A 92 -13.48 6.78 17.43
N HIS A 93 -14.72 6.71 17.90
CA HIS A 93 -15.73 7.73 17.59
C HIS A 93 -15.27 9.14 17.97
N GLU A 94 -14.76 9.32 19.20
CA GLU A 94 -14.26 10.62 19.67
C GLU A 94 -13.05 11.09 18.85
N GLN A 95 -12.16 10.16 18.47
CA GLN A 95 -11.03 10.45 17.60
C GLN A 95 -11.50 10.90 16.22
N GLU A 96 -12.36 10.14 15.54
CA GLU A 96 -12.85 10.46 14.18
C GLU A 96 -13.55 11.83 14.12
N VAL A 97 -14.38 12.14 15.11
CA VAL A 97 -15.01 13.47 15.23
C VAL A 97 -13.97 14.57 15.35
N HIS A 98 -12.92 14.35 16.16
CA HIS A 98 -11.84 15.33 16.31
C HIS A 98 -11.03 15.50 15.02
N LEU A 99 -10.74 14.41 14.31
CA LEU A 99 -10.00 14.43 13.05
C LEU A 99 -10.76 15.20 11.96
N VAL A 100 -12.09 15.05 11.90
CA VAL A 100 -12.95 15.82 11.00
C VAL A 100 -12.95 17.30 11.38
N LYS A 101 -13.08 17.60 12.68
CA LYS A 101 -13.16 18.98 13.18
C LYS A 101 -11.87 19.78 12.94
N ALA A 102 -10.70 19.16 13.06
CA ALA A 102 -9.43 19.87 13.19
C ALA A 102 -8.29 19.43 12.24
N HIS A 103 -8.41 18.30 11.55
CA HIS A 103 -7.28 17.67 10.84
C HIS A 103 -7.58 17.25 9.41
N MET A 104 -8.53 17.92 8.76
CA MET A 104 -8.83 17.73 7.34
C MET A 104 -9.21 16.29 6.97
N ILE A 105 -9.70 15.47 7.91
CA ILE A 105 -10.34 14.20 7.56
C ILE A 105 -11.78 14.48 7.09
N THR A 106 -12.21 13.81 6.02
CA THR A 106 -13.54 14.03 5.43
C THR A 106 -14.56 13.14 6.13
N ALA A 107 -15.68 13.72 6.55
CA ALA A 107 -16.88 12.97 6.90
C ALA A 107 -17.65 12.63 5.63
N TYR A 108 -17.76 11.34 5.31
CA TYR A 108 -18.52 10.84 4.16
C TYR A 108 -20.00 10.73 4.47
N THR A 109 -20.34 10.14 5.63
CA THR A 109 -21.73 10.02 6.07
C THR A 109 -21.81 9.86 7.58
N ILE A 110 -22.92 10.31 8.16
CA ILE A 110 -23.30 10.09 9.55
C ILE A 110 -24.62 9.29 9.49
N PRO A 111 -24.63 8.01 9.88
CA PRO A 111 -25.86 7.23 9.92
C PRO A 111 -26.92 7.84 10.86
N ASP A 112 -28.19 7.53 10.61
CA ASP A 112 -29.32 8.07 11.38
C ASP A 112 -29.25 7.77 12.89
N HIS A 113 -28.70 6.61 13.27
CA HIS A 113 -28.52 6.21 14.67
C HIS A 113 -27.37 6.96 15.37
N ARG A 114 -26.49 7.63 14.62
CA ARG A 114 -25.38 8.49 15.11
C ARG A 114 -24.36 7.82 16.04
N GLU A 115 -24.29 6.49 16.06
CA GLU A 115 -23.35 5.77 16.93
C GLU A 115 -21.90 5.84 16.43
N TYR A 116 -21.71 6.05 15.13
CA TYR A 116 -20.40 6.24 14.51
C TYR A 116 -20.48 7.22 13.34
N ILE A 117 -19.33 7.61 12.81
CA ILE A 117 -19.22 8.45 11.61
C ILE A 117 -18.40 7.69 10.56
N HIS A 118 -18.81 7.74 9.30
CA HIS A 118 -17.95 7.27 8.22
C HIS A 118 -17.03 8.41 7.82
N VAL A 119 -15.75 8.26 8.16
CA VAL A 119 -14.71 9.21 7.77
C VAL A 119 -13.68 8.57 6.86
N GLY A 120 -12.89 9.41 6.19
CA GLY A 120 -11.71 8.95 5.48
C GLY A 120 -10.84 10.07 4.95
N ALA A 121 -9.64 9.68 4.52
CA ALA A 121 -8.75 10.51 3.74
C ALA A 121 -9.14 10.40 2.26
N SER A 122 -9.90 11.36 1.76
CA SER A 122 -10.22 11.45 0.33
C SER A 122 -8.94 11.67 -0.46
N SER A 123 -8.86 11.15 -1.70
CA SER A 123 -7.69 11.33 -2.55
C SER A 123 -7.54 12.79 -2.96
N GLU A 124 -6.79 13.56 -2.17
CA GLU A 124 -6.52 14.98 -2.39
C GLU A 124 -5.01 15.17 -2.46
N PRO A 125 -4.42 15.28 -3.67
CA PRO A 125 -2.97 15.28 -3.85
C PRO A 125 -2.27 16.40 -3.08
N ILE A 126 -2.91 17.57 -2.98
CA ILE A 126 -2.39 18.70 -2.19
C ILE A 126 -2.29 18.39 -0.69
N LEU A 127 -3.24 17.62 -0.14
CA LEU A 127 -3.23 17.18 1.25
C LEU A 127 -2.23 16.03 1.46
N ALA A 128 -2.10 15.13 0.49
CA ALA A 128 -1.10 14.06 0.53
C ALA A 128 0.34 14.64 0.53
N GLU A 129 0.61 15.65 -0.30
CA GLU A 129 1.89 16.38 -0.30
C GLU A 129 2.13 17.09 1.04
N ALA A 130 1.10 17.76 1.58
CA ALA A 130 1.18 18.41 2.88
C ALA A 130 1.49 17.41 4.01
N ALA A 131 0.81 16.26 4.02
CA ALA A 131 1.02 15.19 4.97
C ALA A 131 2.44 14.61 4.87
N ALA A 132 2.96 14.43 3.64
CA ALA A 132 4.31 13.93 3.44
C ALA A 132 5.38 14.87 4.00
N ARG A 133 5.22 16.17 3.78
CA ARG A 133 6.10 17.19 4.37
C ARG A 133 6.03 17.23 5.88
N LEU A 134 4.83 17.09 6.45
CA LEU A 134 4.68 17.05 7.90
C LEU A 134 5.39 15.83 8.49
N MET A 135 5.31 14.66 7.85
CA MET A 135 6.09 13.49 8.26
C MET A 135 7.60 13.73 8.19
N ASP A 136 8.09 14.40 7.14
CA ASP A 136 9.51 14.71 6.98
C ASP A 136 10.03 15.73 8.00
N ILE A 137 9.24 16.77 8.28
CA ILE A 137 9.58 17.80 9.27
C ILE A 137 9.64 17.21 10.68
N ASN A 138 8.70 16.33 11.01
CA ASN A 138 8.57 15.76 12.35
C ASN A 138 9.32 14.43 12.54
N ASN A 139 10.09 13.99 11.53
CA ASN A 139 10.75 12.68 11.49
C ASN A 139 9.79 11.52 11.89
N THR A 140 8.55 11.58 11.41
CA THR A 140 7.48 10.65 11.80
C THR A 140 7.87 9.19 11.55
N TRP A 141 8.64 8.91 10.50
CA TRP A 141 9.12 7.57 10.15
C TRP A 141 9.83 6.86 11.30
N ASP A 142 10.59 7.59 12.14
CA ASP A 142 11.37 7.02 13.25
C ASP A 142 10.47 6.57 14.42
N THR A 143 9.29 7.17 14.56
CA THR A 143 8.35 6.88 15.65
C THR A 143 7.12 6.09 15.20
N LEU A 144 6.93 5.94 13.88
CA LEU A 144 5.72 5.40 13.28
C LEU A 144 5.46 3.96 13.70
N LEU A 145 6.48 3.10 13.66
CA LEU A 145 6.31 1.68 13.96
C LEU A 145 5.82 1.44 15.39
N TYR A 146 6.38 2.18 16.35
CA TYR A 146 5.94 2.15 17.74
C TYR A 146 4.48 2.61 17.89
N LYS A 147 4.06 3.63 17.14
CA LYS A 147 2.68 4.12 17.15
C LYS A 147 1.71 3.12 16.55
N LEU A 148 2.04 2.53 15.39
CA LEU A 148 1.24 1.47 14.79
C LEU A 148 1.12 0.28 15.73
N PHE A 149 2.21 -0.11 16.40
CA PHE A 149 2.17 -1.16 17.42
C PHE A 149 1.23 -0.81 18.57
N ARG A 150 1.26 0.42 19.08
CA ARG A 150 0.33 0.87 20.13
C ARG A 150 -1.13 0.88 19.67
N LEU A 151 -1.42 1.40 18.48
CA LEU A 151 -2.78 1.46 17.93
C LEU A 151 -3.32 0.04 17.68
N HIS A 152 -2.45 -0.83 17.14
CA HIS A 152 -2.75 -2.24 16.95
C HIS A 152 -3.06 -2.91 18.29
N ASN A 153 -2.19 -2.76 19.30
CA ASN A 153 -2.37 -3.36 20.63
C ASN A 153 -3.68 -2.94 21.30
N ARG A 154 -4.11 -1.69 21.10
CA ARG A 154 -5.37 -1.15 21.64
C ARG A 154 -6.62 -1.54 20.84
N LYS A 155 -6.47 -2.30 19.74
CA LYS A 155 -7.55 -2.66 18.81
C LYS A 155 -8.24 -1.43 18.23
N ILE A 156 -7.45 -0.42 17.91
CA ILE A 156 -7.93 0.83 17.28
C ILE A 156 -7.94 0.69 15.76
N LEU A 157 -7.13 -0.21 15.20
CA LEU A 157 -6.99 -0.37 13.76
C LEU A 157 -7.99 -1.39 13.21
N ASN A 158 -8.66 -1.05 12.12
CA ASN A 158 -9.52 -1.94 11.35
C ASN A 158 -8.89 -2.20 9.98
N VAL A 159 -7.84 -3.02 9.97
CA VAL A 159 -7.07 -3.31 8.76
C VAL A 159 -6.29 -4.62 8.95
N GLU A 160 -6.15 -5.39 7.87
CA GLU A 160 -5.25 -6.53 7.86
C GLU A 160 -3.79 -6.06 8.00
N GLN A 161 -3.05 -6.67 8.94
CA GLN A 161 -1.74 -6.18 9.34
C GLN A 161 -0.72 -6.28 8.21
N GLY A 162 -0.75 -7.35 7.42
CA GLY A 162 0.12 -7.49 6.25
C GLY A 162 -0.16 -6.42 5.20
N LYS A 163 -1.44 -6.18 4.86
CA LYS A 163 -1.81 -5.13 3.88
C LYS A 163 -1.42 -3.73 4.36
N LEU A 164 -1.53 -3.45 5.67
CA LEU A 164 -1.03 -2.19 6.25
C LEU A 164 0.50 -2.10 6.14
N LEU A 165 1.20 -3.18 6.47
CA LEU A 165 2.65 -3.23 6.48
C LEU A 165 3.24 -3.10 5.07
N ALA A 166 2.63 -3.73 4.07
CA ALA A 166 2.97 -3.54 2.67
C ALA A 166 2.93 -2.05 2.29
N ARG A 167 1.81 -1.37 2.56
CA ARG A 167 1.68 0.07 2.28
C ARG A 167 2.70 0.92 3.03
N LEU A 168 3.00 0.57 4.28
CA LEU A 168 4.05 1.22 5.06
C LEU A 168 5.41 1.12 4.37
N LEU A 169 5.83 -0.09 3.99
CA LEU A 169 7.13 -0.34 3.34
C LEU A 169 7.21 0.34 1.97
N LEU A 170 6.15 0.24 1.16
CA LEU A 170 6.10 0.85 -0.17
C LEU A 170 6.14 2.39 -0.09
N THR A 171 5.37 3.02 0.82
CA THR A 171 5.45 4.47 1.04
C THR A 171 6.83 4.88 1.57
N LYS A 172 7.47 4.07 2.44
CA LYS A 172 8.82 4.35 2.95
C LYS A 172 9.87 4.26 1.84
N ALA A 173 9.79 3.26 0.96
CA ALA A 173 10.66 3.10 -0.21
C ALA A 173 10.55 4.30 -1.16
N HIS A 174 9.33 4.74 -1.45
CA HIS A 174 9.07 5.93 -2.24
C HIS A 174 9.72 7.17 -1.62
N ASP A 175 9.43 7.47 -0.35
CA ASP A 175 9.98 8.64 0.34
C ASP A 175 11.51 8.60 0.43
N TRP A 176 12.09 7.41 0.58
CA TRP A 176 13.55 7.22 0.53
C TRP A 176 14.10 7.59 -0.85
N ALA A 177 13.49 7.09 -1.93
CA ALA A 177 13.94 7.36 -3.29
C ALA A 177 13.83 8.84 -3.67
N VAL A 178 12.83 9.56 -3.15
CA VAL A 178 12.74 11.03 -3.29
C VAL A 178 13.90 11.71 -2.55
N ARG A 179 14.21 11.26 -1.33
CA ARG A 179 15.22 11.89 -0.45
C ARG A 179 16.64 11.69 -0.97
N SER A 180 16.97 10.50 -1.47
CA SER A 180 18.33 10.16 -1.93
C SER A 180 18.79 10.99 -3.12
N LYS A 181 17.85 11.51 -3.93
CA LYS A 181 18.11 12.33 -5.12
C LYS A 181 18.09 13.85 -4.89
N ALA A 182 17.83 14.31 -3.68
CA ALA A 182 17.80 15.74 -3.38
C ALA A 182 19.23 16.25 -3.16
N GLU A 183 19.90 16.70 -4.23
CA GLU A 183 21.29 17.20 -4.19
C GLU A 183 21.51 18.41 -3.27
N HIS A 184 20.46 19.06 -2.77
CA HIS A 184 20.55 20.12 -1.77
C HIS A 184 19.45 20.04 -0.72
N VAL A 185 19.84 20.21 0.55
CA VAL A 185 19.01 20.10 1.78
C VAL A 185 18.07 21.31 1.93
N ILE A 186 17.27 21.65 0.91
CA ILE A 186 16.22 22.66 1.07
C ILE A 186 15.00 21.94 1.65
N ARG A 187 14.77 22.13 2.96
CA ARG A 187 13.51 21.75 3.60
C ARG A 187 12.49 22.89 3.42
N PRO A 188 11.19 22.58 3.25
CA PRO A 188 10.59 21.24 3.16
C PRO A 188 10.78 20.61 1.76
N ARG A 189 11.05 19.30 1.72
CA ARG A 189 11.18 18.54 0.47
C ARG A 189 9.84 18.41 -0.25
N TRP A 190 9.91 18.22 -1.57
CA TRP A 190 8.76 17.94 -2.42
C TRP A 190 8.62 16.43 -2.62
N PHE A 191 7.50 15.83 -2.20
CA PHE A 191 7.32 14.37 -2.23
C PHE A 191 6.50 13.89 -3.43
N THR A 192 5.60 14.72 -3.96
CA THR A 192 4.82 14.42 -5.16
C THR A 192 5.70 14.60 -6.39
N LYS A 193 6.45 13.55 -6.73
CA LYS A 193 7.42 13.56 -7.83
C LYS A 193 7.49 12.18 -8.46
N SER A 194 7.63 12.13 -9.78
CA SER A 194 7.93 10.90 -10.50
C SER A 194 9.32 10.35 -10.15
N ILE A 195 9.40 9.03 -10.05
CA ILE A 195 10.62 8.29 -9.71
C ILE A 195 10.76 7.13 -10.70
N PRO A 196 11.92 6.94 -11.34
CA PRO A 196 12.15 5.74 -12.16
C PRO A 196 11.96 4.46 -11.35
N LEU A 197 11.36 3.42 -11.97
CA LEU A 197 11.08 2.14 -11.32
C LEU A 197 12.34 1.56 -10.64
N ALA A 198 13.47 1.62 -11.32
CA ALA A 198 14.76 1.15 -10.79
C ALA A 198 15.16 1.84 -9.47
N ASP A 199 14.88 3.14 -9.33
CA ASP A 199 15.22 3.92 -8.13
C ASP A 199 14.24 3.72 -6.99
N PHE A 200 13.03 3.26 -7.29
CA PHE A 200 12.06 2.80 -6.29
C PHE A 200 12.41 1.40 -5.76
N LEU A 201 12.83 0.48 -6.65
CA LEU A 201 13.20 -0.89 -6.28
C LEU A 201 14.46 -0.94 -5.41
N GLU A 202 15.42 -0.04 -5.60
CA GLU A 202 16.67 -0.03 -4.84
C GLU A 202 16.48 0.11 -3.32
N PRO A 203 15.77 1.13 -2.79
CA PRO A 203 15.46 1.17 -1.36
C PRO A 203 14.49 0.10 -0.92
N LEU A 204 13.67 -0.46 -1.82
CA LEU A 204 12.74 -1.52 -1.44
C LEU A 204 13.47 -2.82 -1.09
N VAL A 205 14.36 -3.30 -1.97
CA VAL A 205 14.97 -4.64 -1.82
C VAL A 205 16.49 -4.63 -1.67
N GLY A 206 17.11 -3.46 -1.65
CA GLY A 206 18.55 -3.28 -1.68
C GLY A 206 19.13 -3.42 -3.10
N LYS A 207 20.33 -2.87 -3.29
CA LYS A 207 21.01 -2.78 -4.59
C LYS A 207 21.20 -4.13 -5.28
N GLU A 208 21.61 -5.16 -4.53
CA GLU A 208 21.87 -6.48 -5.09
C GLU A 208 20.60 -7.14 -5.63
N ASN A 209 19.52 -7.15 -4.85
CA ASN A 209 18.27 -7.75 -5.28
C ASN A 209 17.57 -6.91 -6.35
N LYS A 210 17.70 -5.59 -6.30
CA LYS A 210 17.26 -4.72 -7.40
C LYS A 210 17.92 -5.10 -8.71
N ASN A 211 19.23 -5.34 -8.73
CA ASN A 211 19.92 -5.77 -9.96
C ASN A 211 19.40 -7.12 -10.45
N LYS A 212 19.19 -8.10 -9.55
CA LYS A 212 18.57 -9.38 -9.90
C LYS A 212 17.20 -9.20 -10.55
N ILE A 213 16.35 -8.34 -9.99
CA ILE A 213 15.01 -8.04 -10.54
C ILE A 213 15.12 -7.37 -11.91
N MET A 214 16.05 -6.42 -12.08
CA MET A 214 16.26 -5.73 -13.35
C MET A 214 16.80 -6.66 -14.46
N ASP A 215 17.58 -7.68 -14.09
CA ASP A 215 18.09 -8.70 -15.01
C ASP A 215 17.10 -9.85 -15.27
N ALA A 216 15.97 -9.87 -14.56
CA ALA A 216 14.95 -10.89 -14.73
C ALA A 216 14.34 -10.86 -16.14
N LYS A 217 14.10 -12.05 -16.70
CA LYS A 217 13.29 -12.23 -17.91
C LYS A 217 11.82 -12.47 -17.56
N PRO A 218 10.89 -12.18 -18.47
CA PRO A 218 9.49 -12.48 -18.24
C PRO A 218 9.26 -13.98 -18.11
N ASP A 219 8.46 -14.39 -17.13
CA ASP A 219 8.26 -15.80 -16.80
C ASP A 219 7.38 -16.54 -17.83
N ASN A 220 6.55 -15.80 -18.55
CA ASN A 220 5.75 -16.30 -19.66
C ASN A 220 6.43 -16.19 -21.02
N MET A 221 7.64 -15.62 -21.10
CA MET A 221 8.43 -15.49 -22.33
C MET A 221 9.93 -15.74 -22.08
N PRO A 222 10.39 -17.00 -22.12
CA PRO A 222 11.80 -17.35 -21.84
C PRO A 222 12.85 -16.59 -22.66
N ASP A 223 12.51 -16.26 -23.91
CA ASP A 223 13.37 -15.52 -24.85
C ASP A 223 13.09 -14.02 -24.86
N GLY A 224 12.24 -13.53 -23.95
CA GLY A 224 11.89 -12.13 -23.81
C GLY A 224 13.04 -11.25 -23.27
N PRO A 225 12.92 -9.92 -23.41
CA PRO A 225 13.90 -8.97 -22.91
C PRO A 225 13.94 -8.99 -21.38
N THR A 226 15.10 -8.67 -20.81
CA THR A 226 15.19 -8.43 -19.36
C THR A 226 14.36 -7.22 -18.96
N LEU A 227 13.98 -7.09 -17.69
CA LEU A 227 13.23 -5.93 -17.21
C LEU A 227 13.98 -4.63 -17.54
N ALA A 228 15.30 -4.58 -17.37
CA ALA A 228 16.14 -3.42 -17.66
C ALA A 228 16.11 -2.96 -19.13
N THR A 229 16.01 -3.91 -20.06
CA THR A 229 16.00 -3.62 -21.51
C THR A 229 14.59 -3.45 -22.06
N ASN A 230 13.58 -3.85 -21.30
CA ASN A 230 12.18 -3.64 -21.60
C ASN A 230 11.73 -2.22 -21.21
N GLY A 231 10.76 -1.66 -21.93
CA GLY A 231 10.18 -0.34 -21.61
C GLY A 231 9.66 -0.24 -20.17
N LEU A 232 9.21 -1.35 -19.57
CA LEU A 232 8.77 -1.38 -18.17
C LEU A 232 9.90 -1.04 -17.18
N GLY A 233 11.14 -1.51 -17.39
CA GLY A 233 12.26 -1.20 -16.48
C GLY A 233 12.69 0.25 -16.51
N GLN A 234 12.30 0.98 -17.57
CA GLN A 234 12.50 2.41 -17.75
C GLN A 234 11.26 3.23 -17.39
N ALA A 235 10.19 2.58 -16.93
CA ALA A 235 8.96 3.25 -16.52
C ALA A 235 9.21 4.14 -15.29
N ILE A 236 8.36 5.15 -15.14
CA ILE A 236 8.32 6.01 -13.96
C ILE A 236 7.09 5.69 -13.13
N LEU A 237 7.26 5.73 -11.82
CA LEU A 237 6.25 5.54 -10.80
C LEU A 237 5.96 6.90 -10.14
N ASN A 238 4.71 7.14 -9.76
CA ASN A 238 4.34 8.30 -8.94
C ASN A 238 3.15 7.98 -8.04
N PHE A 239 3.37 7.96 -6.73
CA PHE A 239 2.30 7.96 -5.75
C PHE A 239 2.75 8.59 -4.43
N THR A 240 1.85 9.28 -3.74
CA THR A 240 2.12 9.85 -2.40
C THR A 240 1.19 9.32 -1.33
N HIS A 241 0.06 8.72 -1.73
CA HIS A 241 -0.98 8.23 -0.84
C HIS A 241 -1.74 7.06 -1.47
N TRP A 242 -2.66 6.48 -0.69
CA TRP A 242 -3.44 5.31 -1.07
C TRP A 242 -4.93 5.65 -1.17
N ALA A 243 -5.57 5.24 -2.26
CA ALA A 243 -7.03 5.28 -2.41
C ALA A 243 -7.61 3.86 -2.35
N LYS A 244 -8.82 3.71 -1.83
CA LYS A 244 -9.53 2.43 -1.80
C LYS A 244 -10.44 2.33 -3.02
N ALA A 245 -10.31 1.25 -3.78
CA ALA A 245 -11.21 0.90 -4.86
C ALA A 245 -12.50 0.28 -4.31
N GLU A 246 -13.63 0.59 -4.94
CA GLU A 246 -14.93 0.01 -4.62
C GLU A 246 -15.12 -1.34 -5.32
N ASP A 247 -14.61 -1.44 -6.54
CA ASP A 247 -14.70 -2.59 -7.44
C ASP A 247 -13.33 -2.89 -8.09
N ASP A 248 -13.32 -3.56 -9.24
CA ASP A 248 -12.13 -3.90 -10.01
C ASP A 248 -11.57 -2.73 -10.86
N CYS A 249 -12.11 -1.51 -10.73
CA CYS A 249 -11.65 -0.34 -11.49
C CYS A 249 -10.14 -0.10 -11.34
N SER A 250 -9.54 -0.44 -10.19
CA SER A 250 -8.10 -0.33 -9.93
C SER A 250 -7.22 -1.23 -10.81
N LEU A 251 -7.80 -2.21 -11.49
CA LEU A 251 -7.11 -3.18 -12.34
C LEU A 251 -7.25 -2.86 -13.84
N THR A 252 -7.87 -1.73 -14.16
CA THR A 252 -8.03 -1.25 -15.52
C THR A 252 -6.94 -0.23 -15.87
N ASP A 253 -6.72 -0.03 -17.17
CA ASP A 253 -5.85 1.06 -17.63
C ASP A 253 -6.39 2.42 -17.21
N ASP A 254 -7.72 2.56 -17.16
CA ASP A 254 -8.38 3.77 -16.66
C ASP A 254 -8.04 4.04 -15.21
N GLY A 255 -8.13 3.02 -14.36
CA GLY A 255 -7.68 3.09 -12.98
C GLY A 255 -6.20 3.48 -12.86
N ALA A 256 -5.33 2.93 -13.71
CA ALA A 256 -3.90 3.22 -13.66
C ALA A 256 -3.56 4.68 -14.05
N TRP A 257 -4.10 5.21 -15.16
CA TRP A 257 -3.81 6.59 -15.56
C TRP A 257 -4.51 7.62 -14.66
N ILE A 258 -5.71 7.33 -14.15
CA ILE A 258 -6.37 8.16 -13.13
C ILE A 258 -5.53 8.21 -11.86
N ALA A 259 -4.98 7.07 -11.43
CA ALA A 259 -4.13 7.01 -10.24
C ALA A 259 -2.85 7.84 -10.39
N LEU A 260 -2.19 7.78 -11.54
CA LEU A 260 -1.04 8.66 -11.83
C LEU A 260 -1.44 10.14 -11.84
N THR A 261 -2.60 10.47 -12.42
CA THR A 261 -3.14 11.84 -12.47
C THR A 261 -3.37 12.41 -11.06
N ARG A 262 -3.76 11.56 -10.11
CA ARG A 262 -3.95 11.93 -8.70
C ARG A 262 -2.73 11.66 -7.83
N CYS A 263 -1.61 11.21 -8.39
CA CYS A 263 -0.42 10.82 -7.63
C CYS A 263 -0.76 9.84 -6.49
N MET A 264 -1.56 8.82 -6.77
CA MET A 264 -2.02 7.83 -5.78
C MET A 264 -1.76 6.40 -6.25
N ALA A 265 -1.82 5.46 -5.31
CA ALA A 265 -1.83 4.04 -5.56
C ALA A 265 -3.12 3.41 -4.99
N TRP A 266 -3.51 2.25 -5.51
CA TRP A 266 -4.79 1.61 -5.17
C TRP A 266 -4.65 0.57 -4.08
N GLN A 267 -5.62 0.55 -3.17
CA GLN A 267 -6.01 -0.60 -2.38
C GLN A 267 -7.19 -1.26 -3.09
N CYS A 268 -7.03 -2.50 -3.54
CA CYS A 268 -8.08 -3.21 -4.27
C CYS A 268 -9.22 -3.62 -3.32
N CYS A 269 -10.41 -3.84 -3.89
CA CYS A 269 -11.53 -4.41 -3.16
C CYS A 269 -11.20 -5.86 -2.71
N ASP A 270 -11.68 -6.26 -1.53
CA ASP A 270 -11.41 -7.58 -0.96
C ASP A 270 -12.13 -8.72 -1.71
N GLU A 271 -13.10 -8.39 -2.56
CA GLU A 271 -13.91 -9.33 -3.35
C GLU A 271 -13.33 -9.55 -4.77
N GLY A 272 -12.23 -8.87 -5.10
CA GLY A 272 -11.56 -8.91 -6.41
C GLY A 272 -10.51 -10.03 -6.56
N PRO A 273 -9.79 -10.08 -7.70
CA PRO A 273 -8.76 -11.08 -7.99
C PRO A 273 -7.60 -11.04 -6.98
N GLN A 274 -6.65 -11.98 -7.11
CA GLN A 274 -5.48 -12.21 -6.22
C GLN A 274 -4.49 -11.02 -6.05
N VAL A 275 -4.89 -9.78 -6.36
CA VAL A 275 -4.14 -8.54 -6.22
C VAL A 275 -4.76 -7.71 -5.09
N ASP A 276 -3.98 -7.39 -4.06
CA ASP A 276 -4.47 -6.55 -2.95
C ASP A 276 -4.20 -5.06 -3.19
N ILE A 277 -3.14 -4.73 -3.92
CA ILE A 277 -2.63 -3.36 -4.08
C ILE A 277 -2.09 -3.17 -5.50
N VAL A 278 -2.26 -1.98 -6.08
CA VAL A 278 -1.70 -1.60 -7.39
C VAL A 278 -0.94 -0.29 -7.29
N THR A 279 0.30 -0.26 -7.76
CA THR A 279 1.04 0.99 -7.96
C THR A 279 1.18 1.25 -9.47
N PRO A 280 0.64 2.36 -9.98
CA PRO A 280 0.63 2.60 -11.42
C PRO A 280 2.00 3.06 -11.91
N LEU A 281 2.27 2.76 -13.18
CA LEU A 281 3.51 3.09 -13.89
C LEU A 281 3.18 3.81 -15.19
N MET A 282 3.95 4.84 -15.51
CA MET A 282 3.96 5.47 -16.83
C MET A 282 5.10 4.87 -17.65
N LEU A 283 4.78 4.31 -18.81
CA LEU A 283 5.77 3.75 -19.72
C LEU A 283 6.57 4.87 -20.40
N PRO A 284 7.85 4.64 -20.69
CA PRO A 284 8.72 5.65 -21.31
C PRO A 284 8.28 5.88 -22.76
N MET A 285 7.82 7.09 -23.04
CA MET A 285 7.60 7.57 -24.40
C MET A 285 7.82 9.09 -24.39
N GLU A 286 8.59 9.59 -25.36
CA GLU A 286 8.96 11.01 -25.41
C GLU A 286 7.72 11.89 -25.56
N GLY A 287 7.60 12.91 -24.69
CA GLY A 287 6.43 13.80 -24.66
C GLY A 287 5.12 13.11 -24.30
N ALA A 288 5.16 11.88 -23.79
CA ALA A 288 3.97 11.10 -23.52
C ALA A 288 3.11 11.73 -22.44
N LYS A 289 1.82 11.80 -22.76
CA LYS A 289 0.78 12.30 -21.87
C LYS A 289 0.04 11.12 -21.26
N LEU A 290 -0.46 11.32 -20.04
CA LEU A 290 -1.18 10.32 -19.28
C LEU A 290 -2.45 9.90 -20.00
N GLY A 291 -2.58 8.62 -20.31
CA GLY A 291 -3.82 8.03 -20.81
C GLY A 291 -3.78 6.51 -20.78
N PRO A 292 -4.89 5.84 -21.13
CA PRO A 292 -5.02 4.38 -20.99
C PRO A 292 -3.93 3.57 -21.71
N CYS A 293 -3.42 4.07 -22.84
CA CYS A 293 -2.44 3.33 -23.64
C CYS A 293 -0.97 3.57 -23.23
N THR A 294 -0.69 4.50 -22.31
CA THR A 294 0.69 4.87 -21.91
C THR A 294 1.09 4.33 -20.55
N VAL A 295 0.21 3.55 -19.92
CA VAL A 295 0.38 3.08 -18.54
C VAL A 295 0.59 1.58 -18.46
N SER A 296 1.20 1.20 -17.34
CA SER A 296 1.30 -0.17 -16.83
C SER A 296 1.19 -0.11 -15.31
N ALA A 297 1.47 -1.20 -14.60
CA ALA A 297 1.43 -1.23 -13.15
C ALA A 297 2.38 -2.27 -12.56
N ILE A 298 2.62 -2.10 -11.25
CA ILE A 298 3.04 -3.19 -10.38
C ILE A 298 1.80 -3.71 -9.65
N PHE A 299 1.52 -5.00 -9.79
CA PHE A 299 0.46 -5.69 -9.08
C PHE A 299 1.04 -6.40 -7.86
N TRP A 300 0.51 -6.09 -6.68
CA TRP A 300 1.01 -6.59 -5.41
C TRP A 300 0.04 -7.59 -4.80
N GLN A 301 0.54 -8.74 -4.38
CA GLN A 301 -0.19 -9.70 -3.54
C GLN A 301 0.51 -9.81 -2.19
N ILE A 302 -0.27 -9.79 -1.12
CA ILE A 302 0.22 -9.77 0.26
C ILE A 302 -0.20 -11.08 0.91
N LYS A 303 0.77 -11.95 1.15
CA LYS A 303 0.55 -13.24 1.81
C LYS A 303 0.89 -13.13 3.29
N THR A 304 -0.10 -13.37 4.12
CA THR A 304 0.05 -13.36 5.58
C THR A 304 -0.15 -14.73 6.21
N ARG A 305 -0.85 -15.68 5.54
CA ARG A 305 -1.30 -16.95 6.17
C ARG A 305 -1.38 -18.21 5.27
N SER A 306 -1.09 -18.17 3.97
CA SER A 306 -1.24 -19.34 3.05
C SER A 306 -0.29 -19.28 1.85
N PRO A 307 0.05 -20.42 1.20
CA PRO A 307 1.16 -20.49 0.26
C PRO A 307 0.91 -19.84 -1.13
N PRO A 308 1.99 -19.43 -1.84
CA PRO A 308 2.21 -19.68 -3.26
C PRO A 308 1.24 -19.51 -4.43
N ASP A 309 0.08 -18.84 -4.40
CA ASP A 309 -0.64 -18.67 -5.69
C ASP A 309 0.00 -17.60 -6.59
N HIS A 310 0.07 -17.88 -7.90
CA HIS A 310 0.69 -17.03 -8.92
C HIS A 310 -0.32 -16.05 -9.50
N ILE A 311 0.02 -14.76 -9.53
CA ILE A 311 -0.83 -13.71 -10.09
C ILE A 311 -0.80 -13.79 -11.62
N SER A 312 -1.98 -13.84 -12.24
CA SER A 312 -2.16 -13.53 -13.67
C SER A 312 -3.38 -12.62 -13.79
N PRO A 313 -3.23 -11.28 -13.71
CA PRO A 313 -4.33 -10.43 -14.11
C PRO A 313 -4.62 -10.72 -15.59
N GLU A 314 -5.90 -10.83 -15.96
CA GLU A 314 -6.31 -10.87 -17.36
C GLU A 314 -6.04 -9.48 -17.95
N ALA A 315 -4.78 -9.24 -18.33
CA ALA A 315 -4.39 -7.99 -18.96
C ALA A 315 -5.06 -7.94 -20.35
N VAL A 316 -5.98 -7.00 -20.53
CA VAL A 316 -6.70 -6.76 -21.78
C VAL A 316 -5.76 -6.23 -22.89
N ASN A 317 -4.50 -5.89 -22.56
CA ASN A 317 -3.57 -5.17 -23.43
C ASN A 317 -2.14 -5.71 -23.40
N SER A 318 -1.50 -5.81 -24.58
CA SER A 318 -0.15 -6.35 -24.86
C SER A 318 1.05 -5.73 -24.12
N ARG A 319 0.83 -4.85 -23.14
CA ARG A 319 1.89 -4.10 -22.44
C ARG A 319 2.55 -4.94 -21.35
N PRO A 320 3.87 -4.76 -21.12
CA PRO A 320 4.59 -5.45 -20.05
C PRO A 320 4.13 -4.98 -18.68
N TYR A 321 4.14 -5.85 -17.67
CA TYR A 321 3.82 -5.51 -16.28
C TYR A 321 4.67 -6.29 -15.26
N LEU A 322 4.69 -5.81 -14.02
CA LEU A 322 5.43 -6.41 -12.91
C LEU A 322 4.45 -6.93 -11.86
N THR A 323 4.63 -8.16 -11.41
CA THR A 323 3.88 -8.75 -10.29
C THR A 323 4.84 -9.02 -9.15
N ILE A 324 4.51 -8.54 -7.95
CA ILE A 324 5.31 -8.76 -6.74
C ILE A 324 4.44 -9.40 -5.66
N VAL A 325 4.87 -10.58 -5.20
CA VAL A 325 4.31 -11.22 -4.01
C VAL A 325 5.15 -10.79 -2.80
N LEU A 326 4.51 -10.18 -1.81
CA LEU A 326 5.08 -9.93 -0.48
C LEU A 326 4.60 -11.05 0.45
N ASP A 327 5.48 -11.99 0.74
CA ASP A 327 5.19 -13.11 1.64
C ASP A 327 5.71 -12.81 3.04
N PHE A 328 4.82 -12.36 3.90
CA PHE A 328 5.08 -12.10 5.31
C PHE A 328 4.80 -13.32 6.21
N THR A 329 4.50 -14.49 5.64
CA THR A 329 4.33 -15.71 6.43
C THR A 329 5.63 -16.05 7.16
N GLY A 330 5.52 -16.41 8.44
CA GLY A 330 6.65 -16.47 9.36
C GLY A 330 7.74 -17.46 8.96
N SER A 331 8.99 -17.02 9.10
CA SER A 331 10.24 -17.79 9.04
C SER A 331 10.38 -18.85 10.16
N ASP A 332 9.28 -19.45 10.63
CA ASP A 332 9.24 -20.35 11.79
C ASP A 332 9.50 -21.82 11.42
N SER A 333 9.46 -22.18 10.14
CA SER A 333 9.89 -23.51 9.71
C SER A 333 11.37 -23.51 9.33
N ASN A 334 12.11 -24.57 9.70
CA ASN A 334 13.49 -24.78 9.23
C ASN A 334 13.60 -24.83 7.68
N LEU A 335 12.48 -25.04 6.96
CA LEU A 335 12.43 -24.96 5.50
C LEU A 335 12.40 -23.52 4.97
N ASP A 336 11.84 -22.56 5.72
CA ASP A 336 11.73 -21.17 5.25
C ASP A 336 13.05 -20.41 5.31
N LYS A 337 13.99 -20.83 6.17
CA LYS A 337 15.37 -20.30 6.23
C LYS A 337 16.20 -20.62 4.99
N LEU A 338 15.76 -21.57 4.15
CA LEU A 338 16.44 -21.97 2.91
C LEU A 338 15.87 -21.26 1.67
N LYS A 339 14.74 -20.55 1.79
CA LYS A 339 14.17 -19.81 0.65
C LYS A 339 14.95 -18.52 0.44
N PRO A 340 15.30 -18.18 -0.82
CA PRO A 340 15.91 -16.90 -1.09
C PRO A 340 14.91 -15.78 -0.76
N VAL A 341 15.42 -14.75 -0.09
CA VAL A 341 14.68 -13.55 0.32
C VAL A 341 13.99 -12.89 -0.86
N VAL A 342 14.66 -12.81 -2.01
CA VAL A 342 14.06 -12.42 -3.29
C VAL A 342 14.21 -13.56 -4.27
N SER A 343 13.08 -14.01 -4.82
CA SER A 343 13.02 -15.02 -5.87
C SER A 343 12.37 -14.46 -7.13
N ILE A 344 12.90 -14.85 -8.27
CA ILE A 344 12.37 -14.51 -9.59
C ILE A 344 11.71 -15.76 -10.12
N SER A 345 10.45 -15.66 -10.55
CA SER A 345 9.77 -16.80 -11.16
C SER A 345 10.42 -17.08 -12.51
N SER A 346 10.94 -18.30 -12.66
CA SER A 346 11.41 -18.79 -13.95
C SER A 346 10.26 -19.44 -14.71
N SER A 347 10.40 -19.50 -16.04
CA SER A 347 9.33 -19.98 -16.90
C SER A 347 8.92 -21.41 -16.57
N LYS A 348 7.64 -21.58 -16.21
CA LYS A 348 6.97 -22.87 -16.15
C LYS A 348 6.29 -23.11 -17.49
N LEU A 349 7.03 -23.56 -18.49
CA LEU A 349 6.40 -24.26 -19.62
C LEU A 349 5.79 -25.54 -19.04
N ILE A 350 4.48 -25.53 -18.79
CA ILE A 350 3.74 -26.75 -18.42
C ILE A 350 3.62 -27.57 -19.71
N PRO A 351 4.31 -28.71 -19.84
CA PRO A 351 4.21 -29.54 -21.03
C PRO A 351 2.78 -30.10 -21.10
N GLY A 352 2.04 -29.79 -22.18
CA GLY A 352 0.75 -30.41 -22.45
C GLY A 352 -0.50 -29.55 -22.25
N ARG A 353 -0.38 -28.29 -21.78
CA ARG A 353 -1.47 -27.32 -21.94
C ARG A 353 -1.34 -26.64 -23.30
N ASN A 354 -2.01 -27.19 -24.31
CA ASN A 354 -2.30 -26.48 -25.55
C ASN A 354 -3.26 -25.31 -25.23
N SER A 355 -2.77 -24.24 -24.61
CA SER A 355 -3.46 -22.96 -24.66
C SER A 355 -2.97 -22.25 -25.92
N LEU A 356 -3.83 -22.23 -26.93
CA LEU A 356 -3.74 -21.49 -28.19
C LEU A 356 -3.68 -19.95 -28.02
N HIS A 357 -3.23 -19.44 -26.87
CA HIS A 357 -2.86 -18.04 -26.71
C HIS A 357 -1.35 -17.99 -26.52
N GLU A 358 -0.64 -17.66 -27.60
CA GLU A 358 0.65 -16.99 -27.48
C GLU A 358 0.44 -15.81 -26.52
N THR A 359 0.90 -15.93 -25.28
CA THR A 359 0.77 -14.84 -24.32
C THR A 359 1.72 -13.72 -24.75
N THR A 360 1.21 -12.74 -25.50
CA THR A 360 2.01 -11.68 -26.15
C THR A 360 2.59 -10.62 -25.22
N HIS A 361 2.41 -10.75 -23.89
CA HIS A 361 2.59 -9.67 -22.92
C HIS A 361 3.71 -10.03 -21.93
N PRO A 362 4.84 -9.29 -21.85
CA PRO A 362 5.92 -9.64 -20.93
C PRO A 362 5.48 -9.52 -19.46
N ARG A 363 5.42 -10.64 -18.73
CA ARG A 363 5.14 -10.67 -17.28
C ARG A 363 6.42 -10.89 -16.50
N TYR A 364 6.81 -9.92 -15.67
CA TYR A 364 7.91 -10.07 -14.73
C TYR A 364 7.34 -10.44 -13.36
N ALA A 365 7.75 -11.58 -12.80
CA ALA A 365 7.20 -12.08 -11.56
C ALA A 365 8.28 -12.26 -10.48
N VAL A 366 8.11 -11.55 -9.37
CA VAL A 366 9.03 -11.50 -8.23
C VAL A 366 8.28 -11.91 -6.96
N SER A 367 8.93 -12.66 -6.08
CA SER A 367 8.43 -12.92 -4.74
C SER A 367 9.50 -12.51 -3.73
N ILE A 368 9.09 -11.70 -2.76
CA ILE A 368 9.91 -11.22 -1.64
C ILE A 368 9.38 -11.92 -0.38
N SER A 369 10.24 -12.65 0.30
CA SER A 369 9.90 -13.48 1.45
C SER A 369 10.45 -12.87 2.73
N GLY A 370 9.63 -12.86 3.78
CA GLY A 370 9.98 -12.35 5.09
C GLY A 370 9.68 -10.86 5.28
N CYS A 371 9.84 -10.39 6.52
CA CYS A 371 9.74 -8.99 6.89
C CYS A 371 10.92 -8.61 7.81
N THR A 372 12.13 -8.71 7.25
CA THR A 372 13.41 -8.57 7.95
C THR A 372 14.27 -7.48 7.32
N HIS A 373 15.35 -7.09 7.99
CA HIS A 373 16.41 -6.24 7.45
C HIS A 373 17.02 -6.85 6.19
N GLU A 374 17.18 -8.18 6.13
CA GLU A 374 17.70 -8.82 4.92
C GLU A 374 16.78 -8.63 3.69
N ALA A 375 15.46 -8.65 3.90
CA ALA A 375 14.47 -8.41 2.84
C ALA A 375 14.35 -6.93 2.44
N PHE A 376 14.45 -6.03 3.42
CA PHE A 376 14.24 -4.60 3.24
C PHE A 376 15.37 -3.78 3.92
N PRO A 377 16.62 -3.87 3.45
CA PRO A 377 17.80 -3.40 4.19
C PRO A 377 17.80 -1.90 4.48
N GLU A 378 17.28 -1.10 3.55
CA GLU A 378 17.18 0.36 3.70
C GLU A 378 15.95 0.81 4.50
N LEU A 379 14.99 -0.09 4.74
CA LEU A 379 13.68 0.25 5.33
C LEU A 379 13.49 -0.33 6.73
N ILE A 380 14.13 -1.46 7.05
CA ILE A 380 14.02 -2.13 8.34
C ILE A 380 15.42 -2.18 8.94
N ALA A 381 15.65 -1.49 10.05
CA ALA A 381 16.89 -1.66 10.80
C ALA A 381 16.86 -3.00 11.54
N ALA A 382 18.03 -3.66 11.68
CA ALA A 382 18.14 -4.98 12.27
C ALA A 382 17.56 -5.05 13.70
N GLU A 383 17.75 -3.98 14.49
CA GLU A 383 17.21 -3.85 15.84
C GLU A 383 15.68 -3.69 15.88
N GLU A 384 15.02 -3.38 14.77
CA GLU A 384 13.57 -3.15 14.70
C GLU A 384 12.77 -4.35 14.17
N GLU A 385 13.41 -5.39 13.66
CA GLU A 385 12.74 -6.57 13.07
C GLU A 385 11.67 -7.17 13.99
N HIS A 386 11.98 -7.28 15.29
CA HIS A 386 11.07 -7.82 16.28
C HIS A 386 9.75 -7.03 16.38
N LYS A 387 9.77 -5.72 16.10
CA LYS A 387 8.57 -4.87 16.10
C LYS A 387 7.68 -5.18 14.89
N TYR A 388 8.27 -5.39 13.72
CA TYR A 388 7.56 -5.80 12.51
C TYR A 388 6.94 -7.20 12.67
N SER A 389 7.72 -8.15 13.17
CA SER A 389 7.21 -9.50 13.50
C SER A 389 6.04 -9.42 14.48
N SER A 390 6.13 -8.58 15.51
CA SER A 390 5.05 -8.41 16.51
C SER A 390 3.77 -7.84 15.92
N LEU A 391 3.85 -6.98 14.90
CA LEU A 391 2.66 -6.47 14.18
C LEU A 391 1.99 -7.55 13.32
N LEU A 392 2.73 -8.55 12.84
CA LEU A 392 2.21 -9.62 12.00
C LEU A 392 1.62 -10.80 12.79
N LYS A 393 1.96 -10.94 14.08
CA LYS A 393 1.49 -12.05 14.92
C LYS A 393 -0.04 -12.06 15.00
N PRO A 394 -0.70 -13.19 14.68
CA PRO A 394 -2.14 -13.32 14.87
C PRO A 394 -2.51 -13.09 16.33
N ARG A 395 -3.51 -12.26 16.56
CA ARG A 395 -4.09 -12.11 17.89
C ARG A 395 -5.16 -13.17 18.10
N ASN A 396 -5.13 -13.76 19.27
CA ASN A 396 -6.12 -14.69 19.76
C ASN A 396 -6.57 -14.24 21.16
N CYS A 397 -7.53 -14.96 21.74
CA CYS A 397 -8.05 -14.69 23.08
C CYS A 397 -6.94 -14.62 24.16
N THR A 398 -5.84 -15.37 24.01
CA THR A 398 -4.72 -15.36 24.97
C THR A 398 -3.83 -14.12 24.82
N THR A 399 -3.61 -13.61 23.59
CA THR A 399 -2.87 -12.35 23.37
C THR A 399 -3.56 -11.11 23.96
N ASP A 400 -4.88 -11.17 24.17
CA ASP A 400 -5.65 -10.07 24.74
C ASP A 400 -5.90 -10.20 26.23
N HIS A 401 -5.47 -11.32 26.83
CA HIS A 401 -5.71 -11.56 28.23
C HIS A 401 -4.93 -10.58 29.11
N GLY A 402 -5.59 -9.98 30.10
CA GLY A 402 -4.97 -8.98 30.97
C GLY A 402 -3.81 -9.50 31.82
N ARG A 403 -3.69 -10.83 31.96
CA ARG A 403 -2.57 -11.51 32.62
C ARG A 403 -1.81 -12.34 31.60
N GLN A 404 -0.57 -11.93 31.33
CA GLN A 404 0.31 -12.54 30.34
C GLN A 404 1.34 -13.51 30.96
N ASP A 405 1.22 -13.81 32.26
CA ASP A 405 2.03 -14.86 32.90
C ASP A 405 1.62 -16.25 32.40
N LEU A 406 2.60 -17.15 32.35
CA LEU A 406 2.46 -18.50 31.80
C LEU A 406 1.31 -19.27 32.47
N ASP A 407 1.21 -19.22 33.79
CA ASP A 407 0.19 -19.93 34.56
C ASP A 407 -1.23 -19.47 34.18
N SER A 408 -1.45 -18.15 34.08
CA SER A 408 -2.74 -17.60 33.65
C SER A 408 -3.08 -17.98 32.22
N LEU A 409 -2.11 -17.96 31.30
CA LEU A 409 -2.31 -18.32 29.90
C LEU A 409 -2.56 -19.82 29.72
N GLU A 410 -1.93 -20.67 30.53
CA GLU A 410 -2.14 -22.11 30.56
C GLU A 410 -3.57 -22.45 30.98
N ILE A 411 -4.08 -21.83 32.04
CA ILE A 411 -5.47 -22.00 32.50
C ILE A 411 -6.48 -21.62 31.40
N ILE A 412 -6.23 -20.55 30.64
CA ILE A 412 -7.10 -20.15 29.52
C ILE A 412 -7.02 -21.17 28.40
N THR A 413 -5.83 -21.65 28.08
CA THR A 413 -5.64 -22.66 27.03
C THR A 413 -6.36 -23.97 27.38
N GLN A 414 -6.40 -24.35 28.66
CA GLN A 414 -7.17 -25.50 29.15
C GLN A 414 -8.68 -25.36 28.91
N GLN A 415 -9.23 -24.14 28.77
CA GLN A 415 -10.62 -23.91 28.40
C GLN A 415 -10.90 -24.16 26.91
N LYS A 416 -9.87 -24.54 26.13
CA LYS A 416 -9.92 -24.77 24.68
C LYS A 416 -10.58 -23.63 23.88
N PRO A 417 -10.21 -22.36 24.12
CA PRO A 417 -10.74 -21.25 23.35
C PRO A 417 -10.18 -21.22 21.92
N LEU A 418 -9.15 -22.02 21.63
CA LEU A 418 -8.58 -22.29 20.32
C LEU A 418 -8.42 -23.81 20.19
N TRP A 419 -8.63 -24.33 18.99
CA TRP A 419 -8.40 -25.73 18.66
C TRP A 419 -7.23 -25.82 17.68
N GLY A 420 -6.17 -26.51 18.07
CA GLY A 420 -5.04 -26.83 17.20
C GLY A 420 -5.18 -28.24 16.61
N SER A 421 -4.40 -28.53 15.57
CA SER A 421 -4.35 -29.88 14.97
C SER A 421 -3.95 -30.98 15.97
N ALA A 422 -3.24 -30.63 17.05
CA ALA A 422 -2.86 -31.55 18.12
C ALA A 422 -4.01 -31.85 19.10
N ASP A 423 -5.04 -31.00 19.17
CA ASP A 423 -6.23 -31.21 20.02
C ASP A 423 -7.26 -32.15 19.37
N GLY A 424 -7.01 -32.57 18.12
CA GLY A 424 -7.86 -33.41 17.30
C GLY A 424 -7.61 -34.91 17.44
N GLU A 425 -6.71 -35.36 18.33
CA GLU A 425 -6.63 -36.79 18.67
C GLU A 425 -7.94 -37.21 19.34
N LEU A 426 -8.77 -37.94 18.60
CA LEU A 426 -10.00 -38.55 19.10
C LEU A 426 -9.66 -39.34 20.38
N PRO A 427 -10.47 -39.24 21.45
CA PRO A 427 -10.34 -40.19 22.55
C PRO A 427 -10.37 -41.61 21.98
N SER A 428 -9.51 -42.48 22.51
CA SER A 428 -9.23 -43.83 22.01
C SER A 428 -10.47 -44.75 21.88
N SER A 429 -11.65 -44.30 22.31
CA SER A 429 -12.94 -44.95 22.15
C SER A 429 -13.63 -44.73 20.79
N PHE A 430 -13.11 -43.87 19.90
CA PHE A 430 -13.70 -43.60 18.57
C PHE A 430 -12.84 -44.06 17.37
N SER A 431 -11.77 -44.83 17.60
CA SER A 431 -10.80 -45.25 16.57
C SER A 431 -11.22 -46.47 15.72
N GLN A 432 -12.50 -46.59 15.38
CA GLN A 432 -12.96 -47.58 14.38
C GLN A 432 -13.72 -46.92 13.23
N CYS A 433 -13.04 -46.03 12.50
CA CYS A 433 -13.35 -45.77 11.09
C CYS A 433 -12.11 -45.22 10.36
N GLY A 434 -11.60 -46.01 9.42
CA GLY A 434 -10.81 -45.63 8.24
C GLY A 434 -9.64 -44.65 8.42
N THR A 435 -8.41 -45.17 8.44
CA THR A 435 -7.19 -44.38 8.25
C THR A 435 -7.05 -43.92 6.80
N GLY A 436 -7.54 -42.71 6.51
CA GLY A 436 -7.19 -41.94 5.32
C GLY A 436 -7.35 -40.45 5.62
N PRO A 437 -6.49 -39.56 5.08
CA PRO A 437 -6.65 -38.12 5.26
C PRO A 437 -7.93 -37.69 4.55
N SER A 438 -9.01 -37.62 5.32
CA SER A 438 -10.32 -37.18 4.86
C SER A 438 -10.31 -35.65 4.90
N ARG A 439 -9.81 -35.02 3.85
CA ARG A 439 -10.10 -33.60 3.61
C ARG A 439 -11.55 -33.53 3.17
N LEU A 440 -12.32 -32.61 3.75
CA LEU A 440 -13.62 -32.23 3.18
C LEU A 440 -13.36 -31.77 1.75
N TYR A 441 -13.70 -32.59 0.77
CA TYR A 441 -13.85 -32.14 -0.61
C TYR A 441 -15.09 -31.24 -0.61
N CYS A 442 -14.89 -29.94 -0.74
CA CYS A 442 -15.96 -29.07 -1.24
C CYS A 442 -16.19 -29.43 -2.72
N PRO A 443 -17.43 -29.66 -3.16
CA PRO A 443 -17.76 -29.79 -4.57
C PRO A 443 -17.52 -28.50 -5.35
#